data_AF-A0AAV1D5Y4-F1
#
_entry.id   AF-A0AAV1D5Y4-F1
#
_cell.length_a   1.000
_cell.length_b   1.000
_cell.length_c   1.000
_cell.angle_alpha   90.00
_cell.angle_beta   90.00
_cell.angle_gamma   90.00
#
_symmetry.space_group_name_H-M   'P 1'
#
loop_
_entity.id
_entity.type
_entity.pdbx_description
1 polymer ?
#
loop_
_entity_poly.entity_id
_entity_poly.type
_entity_poly.pdbx_seq_one_letter_code
_entity_poly.pdbx_strand_id
1 'polypeptide(L)'
;MFNETDDMQISTDWFNGRPRGTDNQINTGFYHDLITEGSIIKELGLIVRFLDTIYFSGFCANSKDIRKVATVHANCCRSIVAKVADLTRVLRDWEASKKFIRNPAANYSEFKWSSHSDCKKSWKDPPPNLI
;
A
#
# COMPACT_ATOMS: atom_id res chain seq x y z
N MET A 1 11.08 10.42 -1.19
CA MET A 1 10.11 9.42 -1.71
C MET A 1 9.85 9.69 -3.17
N PHE A 2 9.49 10.93 -3.52
CA PHE A 2 9.32 11.34 -4.90
C PHE A 2 10.62 11.88 -5.50
N ASN A 3 10.76 11.68 -6.81
CA ASN A 3 11.83 12.22 -7.62
C ASN A 3 11.23 13.02 -8.80
N GLU A 4 11.72 14.24 -9.02
CA GLU A 4 11.19 15.16 -10.03
C GLU A 4 11.66 14.83 -11.44
N THR A 5 12.66 13.95 -11.59
CA THR A 5 13.15 13.52 -12.91
C THR A 5 12.33 12.37 -13.52
N ASP A 6 11.32 11.86 -12.82
CA ASP A 6 10.46 10.78 -13.29
C ASP A 6 9.09 11.35 -13.68
N ASP A 7 8.58 11.01 -14.86
CA ASP A 7 7.30 11.52 -15.38
C ASP A 7 6.10 10.93 -14.61
N MET A 8 6.24 9.68 -14.14
CA MET A 8 5.20 8.99 -13.39
C MET A 8 5.80 8.12 -12.29
N GLN A 9 5.17 8.16 -11.11
CA GLN A 9 5.57 7.36 -9.95
C GLN A 9 4.37 6.57 -9.43
N ILE A 10 4.51 5.25 -9.31
CA ILE A 10 3.39 4.35 -9.02
C ILE A 10 3.73 3.35 -7.92
N SER A 11 2.75 3.05 -7.06
CA SER A 11 2.88 1.97 -6.07
C SER A 11 2.72 0.60 -6.71
N THR A 12 3.50 -0.37 -6.25
CA THR A 12 3.45 -1.78 -6.67
C THR A 12 3.02 -2.66 -5.51
N ASP A 13 2.47 -3.84 -5.80
CA ASP A 13 2.13 -4.82 -4.77
C ASP A 13 3.37 -5.55 -4.24
N TRP A 14 4.39 -5.69 -5.09
CA TRP A 14 5.67 -6.25 -4.71
C TRP A 14 6.82 -5.49 -5.38
N PHE A 15 7.71 -4.96 -4.54
CA PHE A 15 8.90 -4.24 -4.98
C PHE A 15 10.14 -5.12 -4.91
N ASN A 16 10.84 -5.26 -6.04
CA ASN A 16 12.03 -6.10 -6.17
C ASN A 16 13.35 -5.39 -5.85
N GLY A 17 13.31 -4.11 -5.45
CA GLY A 17 14.50 -3.28 -5.21
C GLY A 17 14.97 -2.47 -6.43
N ARG A 18 14.38 -2.66 -7.61
CA ARG A 18 14.70 -1.96 -8.86
C ARG A 18 13.55 -1.01 -9.24
N PRO A 19 13.69 0.31 -9.02
CA PRO A 19 12.63 1.28 -9.27
C PRO A 19 12.11 1.35 -10.72
N ARG A 20 12.91 0.92 -11.71
CA ARG A 20 12.50 0.88 -13.12
C ARG A 20 12.43 -0.55 -13.69
N GLY A 21 12.44 -1.56 -12.82
CA GLY A 21 12.31 -2.96 -13.23
C GLY A 21 10.88 -3.27 -13.66
N THR A 22 10.71 -3.81 -14.86
CA THR A 22 9.40 -4.24 -15.39
C THR A 22 8.86 -5.52 -14.72
N ASP A 23 9.66 -6.15 -13.87
CA ASP A 23 9.34 -7.35 -13.08
C ASP A 23 8.80 -7.04 -11.68
N ASN A 24 8.58 -5.76 -11.35
CA ASN A 24 7.77 -5.39 -10.17
C ASN A 24 6.30 -5.79 -10.40
N GLN A 25 5.62 -6.29 -9.38
CA GLN A 25 4.23 -6.72 -9.51
C GLN A 25 3.30 -5.51 -9.48
N ILE A 26 2.93 -5.02 -10.66
CA ILE A 26 2.05 -3.86 -10.79
C ILE A 26 0.67 -4.20 -10.19
N ASN A 27 0.08 -3.24 -9.48
CA ASN A 27 -1.33 -3.32 -9.09
C ASN A 27 -2.18 -3.65 -10.33
N THR A 28 -3.06 -4.65 -10.24
CA THR A 28 -3.77 -5.25 -11.39
C THR A 28 -4.43 -4.23 -12.34
N GLY A 29 -4.87 -3.08 -11.82
CA GLY A 29 -5.50 -2.02 -12.62
C GLY A 29 -4.57 -1.23 -13.55
N PHE A 30 -3.25 -1.37 -13.43
CA PHE A 30 -2.26 -0.59 -14.19
C PHE A 30 -1.36 -1.46 -15.08
N TYR A 31 -1.52 -2.78 -15.04
CA TYR A 31 -0.69 -3.71 -15.80
C TYR A 31 -0.77 -3.46 -17.31
N HIS A 32 -1.97 -3.20 -17.81
CA HIS A 32 -2.22 -2.99 -19.24
C HIS A 32 -1.57 -1.70 -19.77
N ASP A 33 -1.60 -0.63 -18.98
CA ASP A 33 -1.09 0.69 -19.40
C ASP A 33 0.44 0.77 -19.37
N LEU A 34 1.11 -0.09 -18.60
CA LEU A 34 2.56 -0.03 -18.35
C LEU A 34 3.38 -1.09 -19.10
N ILE A 35 2.95 -2.35 -19.07
CA ILE A 35 3.80 -3.47 -19.49
C ILE A 35 3.46 -3.96 -20.90
N THR A 36 2.24 -3.74 -21.39
CA THR A 36 1.82 -4.19 -22.73
C THR A 36 2.64 -3.50 -23.83
N GLU A 37 2.96 -4.22 -24.91
CA GLU A 37 3.48 -3.60 -26.13
C GLU A 37 2.41 -2.69 -26.75
N GLY A 38 2.79 -1.50 -27.22
CA GLY A 38 1.83 -0.49 -27.69
C GLY A 38 1.05 0.22 -26.57
N SER A 39 1.48 0.13 -25.31
CA SER A 39 0.88 0.95 -24.26
C SER A 39 1.29 2.41 -24.40
N ILE A 40 0.36 3.33 -24.09
CA ILE A 40 0.59 4.78 -24.24
C ILE A 40 1.82 5.27 -23.46
N ILE A 41 2.13 4.64 -22.33
CA ILE A 41 3.31 4.97 -21.52
C ILE A 41 4.61 4.67 -22.27
N LYS A 42 4.67 3.55 -23.01
CA LYS A 42 5.82 3.21 -23.86
C LYS A 42 5.87 4.06 -25.11
N GLU A 43 4.72 4.32 -25.75
CA GLU A 43 4.64 5.15 -26.96
C GLU A 43 5.09 6.59 -26.71
N LEU A 44 4.70 7.16 -25.57
CA LEU A 44 5.15 8.49 -25.14
C LEU A 44 6.56 8.51 -24.55
N GLY A 45 7.19 7.34 -24.35
CA GLY A 45 8.53 7.23 -23.78
C GLY A 45 8.63 7.72 -22.33
N LEU A 46 7.54 7.62 -21.54
CA LEU A 46 7.51 8.15 -20.17
C LEU A 46 8.45 7.37 -19.25
N ILE A 47 9.17 8.10 -18.41
CA ILE A 47 10.02 7.54 -17.37
C ILE A 47 9.15 7.19 -16.17
N VAL A 48 8.84 5.90 -16.04
CA VAL A 48 8.08 5.40 -14.89
C VAL A 48 9.00 4.85 -13.81
N ARG A 49 8.67 5.18 -12.57
CA ARG A 49 9.31 4.65 -11.38
C ARG A 49 8.29 3.96 -10.44
N PHE A 50 8.56 2.71 -10.10
CA PHE A 50 7.91 1.98 -9.02
C PHE A 50 8.43 2.44 -7.66
N LEU A 51 7.51 2.70 -6.75
CA LEU A 51 7.80 3.10 -5.39
C LEU A 51 7.92 1.87 -4.49
N ASP A 52 8.87 1.91 -3.55
CA ASP A 52 9.12 0.81 -2.63
C ASP A 52 7.92 0.56 -1.70
N THR A 53 7.47 -0.68 -1.64
CA THR A 53 6.41 -1.16 -0.73
C THR A 53 6.67 -0.85 0.74
N ILE A 54 7.90 -0.54 1.18
CA ILE A 54 8.13 -0.10 2.58
C ILE A 54 7.35 1.17 2.94
N TYR A 55 7.05 2.03 1.95
CA TYR A 55 6.28 3.26 2.14
C TYR A 55 4.76 3.04 2.09
N PHE A 56 4.30 1.86 1.66
CA PHE A 56 2.89 1.52 1.50
C PHE A 56 2.53 0.33 2.38
N SER A 57 1.58 0.51 3.29
CA SER A 57 0.97 -0.61 4.00
C SER A 57 -0.39 -0.94 3.39
N GLY A 58 -0.96 -2.09 3.72
CA GLY A 58 -2.33 -2.39 3.37
C GLY A 58 -2.94 -3.47 4.24
N PHE A 59 -4.27 -3.57 4.22
CA PHE A 59 -4.99 -4.48 5.11
C PHE A 59 -4.67 -5.97 4.87
N CYS A 60 -4.27 -6.31 3.64
CA CYS A 60 -3.87 -7.67 3.25
C CYS A 60 -2.36 -7.81 3.05
N ALA A 61 -1.60 -6.73 3.23
CA ALA A 61 -0.15 -6.68 3.06
C ALA A 61 0.43 -5.58 3.96
N ASN A 62 0.60 -5.89 5.25
CA ASN A 62 1.15 -4.92 6.19
C ASN A 62 2.62 -4.61 5.84
N SER A 63 2.97 -3.33 5.81
CA SER A 63 4.37 -2.91 5.74
C SER A 63 5.11 -3.30 7.03
N LYS A 64 6.41 -3.57 6.88
CA LYS A 64 7.30 -4.03 7.96
C LYS A 64 7.87 -2.90 8.81
N ASP A 65 7.80 -1.65 8.37
CA ASP A 65 8.38 -0.50 9.10
C ASP A 65 7.42 0.70 9.14
N ILE A 66 6.70 0.84 10.26
CA ILE A 66 5.75 1.93 10.52
C ILE A 66 6.36 3.33 10.34
N ARG A 67 7.67 3.50 10.54
CA ARG A 67 8.33 4.82 10.45
C ARG A 67 8.42 5.32 9.02
N LYS A 68 8.37 4.42 8.04
CA LYS A 68 8.45 4.73 6.62
C LYS A 68 7.09 4.79 5.96
N VAL A 69 6.06 4.17 6.53
CA VAL A 69 4.73 4.13 5.93
C VAL A 69 4.16 5.54 5.79
N ALA A 70 3.86 5.91 4.55
CA ALA A 70 3.21 7.16 4.18
C ALA A 70 1.74 6.95 3.80
N THR A 71 1.40 5.79 3.22
CA THR A 71 0.06 5.48 2.72
C THR A 71 -0.39 4.08 3.17
N VAL A 72 -1.68 3.91 3.47
CA VAL A 72 -2.28 2.62 3.84
C VAL A 72 -3.47 2.31 2.94
N HIS A 73 -3.41 1.19 2.22
CA HIS A 73 -4.47 0.74 1.32
C HIS A 73 -5.48 -0.21 2.01
N ALA A 74 -6.76 0.03 1.79
CA ALA A 74 -7.85 -0.83 2.25
C ALA A 74 -8.58 -1.50 1.07
N ASN A 75 -7.89 -1.70 -0.05
CA ASN A 75 -8.50 -2.13 -1.32
C ASN A 75 -9.07 -3.56 -1.24
N CYS A 76 -8.42 -4.45 -0.50
CA CYS A 76 -8.92 -5.81 -0.27
C CYS A 76 -10.11 -5.90 0.71
N CYS A 77 -10.63 -4.77 1.22
CA CYS A 77 -11.78 -4.72 2.09
C CYS A 77 -13.07 -4.46 1.30
N ARG A 78 -14.13 -5.26 1.53
CA ARG A 78 -15.38 -5.17 0.78
C ARG A 78 -16.30 -4.04 1.25
N SER A 79 -16.43 -3.85 2.56
CA SER A 79 -17.39 -2.91 3.14
C SER A 79 -16.75 -1.58 3.49
N ILE A 80 -17.41 -0.47 3.15
CA ILE A 80 -16.98 0.88 3.59
C ILE A 80 -16.96 0.96 5.12
N VAL A 81 -17.95 0.39 5.80
CA VAL A 81 -18.00 0.37 7.26
C VAL A 81 -16.78 -0.34 7.83
N ALA A 82 -16.40 -1.49 7.26
CA ALA A 82 -15.20 -2.21 7.65
C ALA A 82 -13.91 -1.44 7.31
N LYS A 83 -13.85 -0.75 6.16
CA LYS A 83 -12.72 0.14 5.80
C LYS A 83 -12.54 1.22 6.86
N VAL A 84 -13.59 1.94 7.22
CA VAL A 84 -13.55 3.03 8.20
C VAL A 84 -13.17 2.52 9.60
N ALA A 85 -13.73 1.39 10.03
CA ALA A 85 -13.41 0.78 11.33
C ALA A 85 -11.92 0.43 11.44
N ASP A 86 -11.35 -0.22 10.42
CA ASP A 86 -9.94 -0.65 10.44
C ASP A 86 -8.98 0.52 10.20
N LEU A 87 -9.34 1.50 9.37
CA LEU A 87 -8.54 2.72 9.19
C LEU A 87 -8.47 3.54 10.49
N THR A 88 -9.56 3.58 11.26
CA THR A 88 -9.56 4.21 12.59
C THR A 88 -8.57 3.53 13.53
N ARG A 89 -8.42 2.20 13.44
CA ARG A 89 -7.45 1.45 14.24
C ARG A 89 -6.02 1.68 13.77
N VAL A 90 -5.78 1.70 12.46
CA VAL A 90 -4.50 2.09 11.86
C VAL A 90 -4.05 3.48 12.33
N LEU A 91 -4.98 4.45 12.39
CA LEU A 91 -4.66 5.79 12.90
C LEU A 91 -4.21 5.75 14.37
N ARG A 92 -4.92 5.00 15.22
CA ARG A 92 -4.55 4.82 16.63
C ARG A 92 -3.20 4.12 16.80
N ASP A 93 -2.94 3.09 16.00
CA ASP A 93 -1.64 2.39 16.00
C ASP A 93 -0.53 3.37 15.61
N TRP A 94 -0.74 4.21 14.58
CA TRP A 94 0.21 5.23 14.18
C TRP A 94 0.45 6.26 15.29
N GLU A 95 -0.60 6.76 15.95
CA GLU A 95 -0.46 7.67 17.09
C GLU A 95 0.32 7.03 18.24
N ALA A 96 0.00 5.78 18.59
CA ALA A 96 0.71 5.02 19.60
C ALA A 96 2.18 4.76 19.20
N SER A 97 2.46 4.63 17.90
CA SER A 97 3.82 4.42 17.38
C SER A 97 4.73 5.64 17.61
N LYS A 98 4.16 6.86 17.69
CA LYS A 98 4.94 8.11 17.88
C LYS A 98 5.77 8.10 19.15
N LYS A 99 5.37 7.35 20.20
CA LYS A 99 6.17 7.18 21.42
C LYS A 99 7.50 6.45 21.15
N PHE A 100 7.48 5.48 20.23
CA PHE A 100 8.69 4.79 19.80
C PHE A 100 9.51 5.72 18.93
N ILE A 101 8.90 6.48 18.02
CA ILE A 101 9.62 7.42 17.12
C ILE A 101 10.43 8.46 17.92
N ARG A 102 9.91 8.88 19.07
CA ARG A 102 10.57 9.85 19.97
C ARG A 102 11.70 9.26 20.82
N ASN A 103 11.84 7.94 20.88
CA ASN A 103 12.90 7.27 21.64
C ASN A 103 13.84 6.50 20.69
N PRO A 104 15.08 7.00 20.45
CA PRO A 104 16.05 6.36 19.57
C PRO A 104 16.45 4.93 20.00
N ALA A 105 16.30 4.59 21.28
CA ALA A 105 16.59 3.27 21.83
C ALA A 105 15.38 2.30 21.73
N ALA A 106 14.23 2.76 21.24
CA ALA A 106 13.04 1.93 21.17
C ALA A 106 13.15 0.89 20.07
N ASN A 107 12.89 -0.37 20.41
CA ASN A 107 12.90 -1.46 19.45
C ASN A 107 11.60 -1.47 18.62
N TYR A 108 11.63 -0.87 17.44
CA TYR A 108 10.46 -0.80 16.55
C TYR A 108 10.00 -2.17 16.01
N SER A 109 10.83 -3.21 16.09
CA SER A 109 10.40 -4.57 15.72
C SER A 109 9.32 -5.14 16.66
N GLU A 110 9.11 -4.51 17.82
CA GLU A 110 8.00 -4.83 18.72
C GLU A 110 6.67 -4.22 18.27
N PHE A 111 6.69 -3.16 17.46
CA PHE A 111 5.47 -2.57 16.93
C PHE A 111 4.79 -3.54 15.98
N LYS A 112 3.50 -3.76 16.19
CA LYS A 112 2.65 -4.55 15.31
C LYS A 112 1.38 -3.80 15.04
N TRP A 113 1.01 -3.72 13.77
CA TRP A 113 -0.31 -3.29 13.36
C TRP A 113 -1.39 -4.13 14.03
N SER A 114 -2.43 -3.47 14.51
CA SER A 114 -3.67 -4.13 14.89
C SER A 114 -4.18 -4.99 13.73
N SER A 115 -4.73 -6.16 14.04
CA SER A 115 -5.31 -7.02 12.99
C SER A 115 -6.50 -6.32 12.34
N HIS A 116 -6.51 -6.23 11.01
CA HIS A 116 -7.63 -5.74 10.19
C HIS A 116 -8.81 -6.72 10.18
N SER A 117 -9.43 -6.91 11.36
CA SER A 117 -10.43 -7.95 11.58
C SER A 117 -11.76 -7.65 10.91
N ASP A 118 -12.16 -6.39 10.82
CA ASP A 118 -13.46 -6.02 10.24
C ASP A 118 -13.39 -6.12 8.73
N CYS A 119 -12.22 -5.79 8.14
CA CYS A 119 -11.90 -6.13 6.76
C CYS A 119 -12.06 -7.63 6.49
N LYS A 120 -11.43 -8.49 7.29
CA LYS A 120 -11.56 -9.95 7.15
C LYS A 120 -13.00 -10.43 7.29
N LYS A 121 -13.78 -9.85 8.23
CA LYS A 121 -15.19 -10.19 8.43
C LYS A 121 -16.08 -9.74 7.28
N SER A 122 -15.77 -8.62 6.63
CA SER A 122 -16.55 -8.09 5.50
C SER A 122 -16.62 -9.03 4.28
N TRP A 123 -15.79 -10.07 4.25
CA TRP A 123 -15.85 -11.14 3.24
C TRP A 123 -16.86 -12.24 3.58
N LYS A 124 -17.30 -12.33 4.84
CA LYS A 124 -18.32 -13.28 5.31
C LYS A 124 -19.73 -12.75 5.13
N ASP A 125 -19.89 -11.43 5.15
CA ASP A 125 -21.16 -10.79 4.86
C ASP A 125 -21.38 -10.82 3.32
N PRO A 126 -22.52 -11.32 2.83
CA PRO A 126 -22.86 -11.14 1.43
C PRO A 126 -22.88 -9.64 1.10
N PRO A 127 -22.50 -9.23 -0.12
CA PRO A 127 -22.60 -7.84 -0.52
C PRO A 127 -24.01 -7.34 -0.20
N PRO A 128 -24.19 -6.18 0.47
CA PRO A 128 -25.50 -5.58 0.54
C PRO A 128 -25.92 -5.30 -0.91
N ASN A 129 -26.90 -6.09 -1.38
CA ASN A 129 -27.53 -6.09 -2.71
C ASN A 129 -26.85 -6.94 -3.80
N LEU A 130 -26.94 -8.26 -3.67
CA LEU A 130 -27.18 -9.13 -4.84
C LEU A 130 -28.70 -9.41 -4.90
N ILE A 131 -29.45 -8.45 -5.45
CA ILE A 131 -30.80 -8.62 -6.01
C ILE A 131 -30.67 -8.25 -7.49
#